data_AF-A0A1V6HJ82-F1
#
_entry.id   AF-A0A1V6HJ82-F1
#
_cell.length_a   1.000
_cell.length_b   1.000
_cell.length_c   1.000
_cell.angle_alpha   90.00
_cell.angle_beta   90.00
_cell.angle_gamma   90.00
#
_symmetry.space_group_name_H-M   'P 1'
#
loop_
_entity.id
_entity.type
_entity.pdbx_description
1 polymer ?
#
loop_
_entity_poly.entity_id
_entity_poly.type
_entity_poly.pdbx_seq_one_letter_code
_entity_poly.pdbx_strand_id
1 'polypeptide(L)'
;MTDADVDGLHIRTLLLTFFFRHMPEAIERGYVYIAQPPLFKVKKGRSEMYLRDEKALEEFLLTSGVDGIDVVPSGQLMPLAPSELQNYLQKVSLIDRYRTSIELRADSRIIQACFWGQDMGPEDLRSMDRIEALKKRITKYMAEFHPDAEEPTYEVVRDEEYDARMLRVTSRKHGQDRVTTISTAYLLRPEVVQVRRGYAELRKVAAWPYAVTEGESTTEVRSPEELLEKVMAKGQKGLSMQRYKGLGEMNPGQLWETTMDPAARTLLKVTIEDVVEADAMFVLLMGDAVEPRREFINQNAHTVRNLDI
;
A
#
# COMPACT_ATOMS: atom_id res chain seq x y z
N MET A 1 18.47 -3.99 -21.44
CA MET A 1 17.04 -4.23 -21.16
C MET A 1 16.91 -5.69 -20.75
N THR A 2 16.17 -5.97 -19.69
CA THR A 2 15.96 -7.32 -19.14
C THR A 2 14.50 -7.42 -18.72
N ASP A 3 13.98 -8.63 -18.62
CA ASP A 3 12.64 -8.87 -18.08
C ASP A 3 12.53 -8.39 -16.63
N ALA A 4 11.29 -8.15 -16.20
CA ALA A 4 10.96 -7.71 -14.84
C ALA A 4 10.76 -8.89 -13.86
N ASP A 5 10.90 -10.13 -14.35
CA ASP A 5 10.84 -11.36 -13.57
C ASP A 5 12.17 -11.67 -12.87
N VAL A 6 12.17 -12.73 -12.06
CA VAL A 6 13.34 -13.14 -11.25
C VAL A 6 14.57 -13.42 -12.11
N ASP A 7 14.39 -14.07 -13.26
CA ASP A 7 15.49 -14.41 -14.15
C ASP A 7 16.06 -13.17 -14.85
N GLY A 8 15.20 -12.24 -15.26
CA GLY A 8 15.59 -10.94 -15.76
C GLY A 8 16.35 -10.12 -14.72
N LEU A 9 15.93 -10.15 -13.46
CA LEU A 9 16.65 -9.54 -12.33
C LEU A 9 18.03 -10.19 -12.12
N HIS A 10 18.13 -11.52 -12.17
CA HIS A 10 19.41 -12.23 -12.03
C HIS A 10 20.41 -11.84 -13.13
N ILE A 11 19.98 -11.88 -14.40
CA ILE A 11 20.82 -11.50 -15.54
C ILE A 11 21.25 -10.03 -15.42
N ARG A 12 20.33 -9.15 -14.99
CA ARG A 12 20.63 -7.73 -14.78
C ARG A 12 21.72 -7.55 -13.73
N THR A 13 21.61 -8.20 -12.58
CA THR A 13 22.61 -8.14 -11.50
C THR A 13 23.96 -8.65 -11.98
N LEU A 14 23.99 -9.79 -12.70
CA LEU A 14 25.23 -10.33 -13.28
C LEU A 14 25.93 -9.33 -14.21
N LEU A 15 25.17 -8.68 -15.10
CA LEU A 15 25.71 -7.67 -16.01
C LEU A 15 26.23 -6.44 -15.26
N LEU A 16 25.50 -5.96 -14.25
CA LEU A 16 25.93 -4.82 -13.44
C LEU A 16 27.23 -5.14 -12.69
N THR A 17 27.32 -6.31 -12.06
CA THR A 17 28.55 -6.78 -11.39
C THR A 17 29.70 -6.93 -12.39
N PHE A 18 29.43 -7.41 -13.60
CA PHE A 18 30.45 -7.49 -14.65
C PHE A 18 30.98 -6.11 -15.04
N PHE A 19 30.10 -5.13 -15.29
CA PHE A 19 30.51 -3.75 -15.57
C PHE A 19 31.28 -3.14 -14.40
N PHE A 20 30.86 -3.40 -13.16
CA PHE A 20 31.57 -2.94 -11.97
C PHE A 20 33.02 -3.41 -11.91
N ARG A 21 33.22 -4.72 -12.08
CA ARG A 21 34.51 -5.38 -11.85
C ARG A 21 35.47 -5.20 -13.01
N HIS A 22 34.95 -5.13 -14.24
CA HIS A 22 35.79 -5.14 -15.44
C HIS A 22 35.78 -3.82 -16.22
N MET A 23 34.75 -2.98 -16.07
CA MET A 23 34.60 -1.72 -16.80
C MET A 23 33.99 -0.60 -15.94
N PRO A 24 34.57 -0.29 -14.76
CA PRO A 24 34.01 0.70 -13.84
C PRO A 24 33.88 2.09 -14.48
N GLU A 25 34.82 2.45 -15.38
CA GLU A 25 34.77 3.72 -16.12
C GLU A 25 33.46 3.92 -16.91
N ALA A 26 32.83 2.83 -17.37
CA ALA A 26 31.56 2.93 -18.09
C ALA A 26 30.40 3.38 -17.18
N ILE A 27 30.44 2.97 -15.91
CA ILE A 27 29.47 3.37 -14.89
C ILE A 27 29.79 4.79 -14.42
N GLU A 28 31.06 5.08 -14.08
CA GLU A 28 31.51 6.40 -13.61
C GLU A 28 31.21 7.52 -14.62
N ARG A 29 31.43 7.27 -15.91
CA ARG A 29 31.11 8.21 -16.99
C ARG A 29 29.63 8.24 -17.36
N GLY A 30 28.82 7.37 -16.75
CA GLY A 30 27.37 7.39 -16.90
C GLY A 30 26.86 6.88 -18.25
N TYR A 31 27.50 5.83 -18.80
CA TYR A 31 27.09 5.20 -20.06
C TYR A 31 26.15 4.01 -19.87
N VAL A 32 26.00 3.50 -18.65
CA VAL A 32 25.14 2.35 -18.35
C VAL A 32 23.74 2.80 -17.94
N TYR A 33 22.73 2.31 -18.64
CA TYR A 33 21.31 2.61 -18.40
C TYR A 33 20.46 1.33 -18.41
N ILE A 34 19.42 1.32 -17.58
CA ILE A 34 18.42 0.24 -17.48
C ILE A 34 17.10 0.74 -18.08
N ALA A 35 16.59 0.05 -19.08
CA ALA A 35 15.28 0.35 -19.64
C ALA A 35 14.16 0.03 -18.65
N GLN A 36 13.12 0.88 -18.63
CA GLN A 36 11.95 0.74 -17.77
C GLN A 36 10.70 0.50 -18.65
N PRO A 37 10.47 -0.74 -19.10
CA PRO A 37 9.26 -1.08 -19.85
C PRO A 37 8.01 -0.88 -18.98
N PRO A 38 6.82 -0.66 -19.58
CA PRO A 38 5.59 -0.52 -18.82
C PRO A 38 5.15 -1.85 -18.19
N LEU A 39 4.61 -1.80 -16.97
CA LEU A 39 4.09 -2.97 -16.26
C LEU A 39 2.65 -3.32 -16.69
N PHE A 40 1.86 -2.34 -17.11
CA PHE A 40 0.48 -2.55 -17.53
C PHE A 40 0.18 -1.89 -18.87
N LYS A 41 -0.72 -2.52 -19.61
CA LYS A 41 -1.47 -1.92 -20.71
C LYS A 41 -2.95 -1.88 -20.31
N VAL A 42 -3.52 -0.69 -20.33
CA VAL A 42 -4.93 -0.45 -20.04
C VAL A 42 -5.63 0.02 -21.31
N LYS A 43 -6.78 -0.59 -21.61
CA LYS A 43 -7.62 -0.26 -22.75
C LYS A 43 -9.02 0.12 -22.30
N LYS A 44 -9.47 1.33 -22.67
CA LYS A 44 -10.83 1.84 -22.44
C LYS A 44 -11.46 2.21 -23.78
N GLY A 45 -12.36 1.36 -24.29
CA GLY A 45 -12.92 1.51 -25.62
C GLY A 45 -11.84 1.46 -26.71
N ARG A 46 -11.64 2.57 -27.42
CA ARG A 46 -10.61 2.70 -28.47
C ARG A 46 -9.27 3.24 -27.97
N SER A 47 -9.23 3.80 -26.76
CA SER A 47 -8.00 4.34 -26.19
C SER A 47 -7.19 3.24 -25.52
N GLU A 48 -5.90 3.23 -25.79
CA GLU A 48 -4.92 2.34 -25.13
C GLU A 48 -3.87 3.21 -24.43
N MET A 49 -3.46 2.80 -23.24
CA MET A 49 -2.47 3.51 -22.43
C MET A 49 -1.53 2.50 -21.77
N TYR A 50 -0.26 2.88 -21.66
CA TYR A 50 0.77 2.09 -20.99
C TYR A 50 1.10 2.72 -19.65
N LEU A 51 1.06 1.93 -18.57
CA LEU A 51 1.32 2.38 -17.21
C LEU A 51 2.57 1.67 -16.69
N ARG A 52 3.46 2.45 -16.08
CA ARG A 52 4.81 1.99 -15.74
C ARG A 52 4.86 1.09 -14.52
N ASP A 53 4.06 1.38 -13.52
CA ASP A 53 4.07 0.70 -12.22
C ASP A 53 2.66 0.62 -11.62
N GLU A 54 2.55 -0.01 -10.45
CA GLU A 54 1.29 -0.12 -9.71
C GLU A 54 0.76 1.24 -9.26
N LYS A 55 1.65 2.20 -8.96
CA LYS A 55 1.25 3.55 -8.56
C LYS A 55 0.55 4.30 -9.69
N ALA A 56 1.08 4.21 -10.91
CA ALA A 56 0.47 4.79 -12.10
C ALA A 56 -0.89 4.15 -12.42
N LEU A 57 -1.02 2.83 -12.19
CA LEU A 57 -2.32 2.15 -12.29
C LEU A 57 -3.31 2.68 -11.26
N GLU A 58 -2.91 2.80 -10.01
CA GLU A 58 -3.74 3.35 -8.95
C GLU A 58 -4.21 4.78 -9.25
N GLU A 59 -3.28 5.67 -9.63
CA GLU A 59 -3.59 7.05 -10.00
C GLU A 59 -4.55 7.12 -11.20
N PHE A 60 -4.36 6.25 -12.20
CA PHE A 60 -5.24 6.14 -13.36
C PHE A 60 -6.66 5.70 -12.97
N LEU A 61 -6.78 4.68 -12.11
CA LEU A 61 -8.05 4.16 -11.63
C LEU A 61 -8.79 5.20 -10.78
N LEU A 62 -8.09 5.90 -9.88
CA LEU A 62 -8.65 6.99 -9.09
C LEU A 62 -9.19 8.10 -9.99
N THR A 63 -8.37 8.57 -10.93
CA THR A 63 -8.78 9.64 -11.86
C THR A 63 -10.01 9.22 -12.67
N SER A 64 -10.03 7.99 -13.17
CA SER A 64 -11.15 7.44 -13.93
C SER A 64 -12.40 7.22 -13.08
N GLY A 65 -12.25 6.90 -11.79
CA GLY A 65 -13.35 6.66 -10.86
C GLY A 65 -14.00 7.94 -10.34
N VAL A 66 -13.19 8.99 -10.12
CA VAL A 66 -13.66 10.31 -9.69
C VAL A 66 -14.49 11.02 -10.78
N ASP A 67 -14.23 10.73 -12.05
CA ASP A 67 -14.98 11.36 -13.14
C ASP A 67 -16.48 11.03 -13.10
N GLY A 68 -17.35 12.03 -12.96
CA GLY A 68 -18.80 11.86 -12.86
C GLY A 68 -19.28 11.17 -11.58
N ILE A 69 -18.56 11.32 -10.46
CA ILE A 69 -19.06 10.97 -9.12
C ILE A 69 -19.13 12.23 -8.26
N ASP A 70 -20.26 12.43 -7.60
CA ASP A 70 -20.40 13.47 -6.59
C ASP A 70 -20.37 12.82 -5.22
N VAL A 71 -19.44 13.28 -4.36
CA VAL A 71 -19.29 12.78 -3.00
C VAL A 71 -19.55 13.92 -2.04
N VAL A 72 -20.67 13.87 -1.33
CA VAL A 72 -21.05 14.86 -0.33
C VAL A 72 -20.77 14.29 1.06
N PRO A 73 -19.78 14.85 1.81
CA PRO A 73 -19.51 14.43 3.19
C PRO A 73 -20.67 14.75 4.13
N SER A 74 -20.77 13.99 5.23
CA SER A 74 -21.76 14.26 6.27
C SER A 74 -21.61 15.69 6.81
N GLY A 75 -22.74 16.41 6.91
CA GLY A 75 -22.77 17.80 7.38
C GLY A 75 -22.33 18.84 6.35
N GLN A 76 -21.96 18.45 5.14
CA GLN A 76 -21.70 19.39 4.02
C GLN A 76 -22.88 19.41 3.05
N LEU A 77 -23.03 20.54 2.33
CA LEU A 77 -24.09 20.74 1.33
C LEU A 77 -23.60 20.55 -0.11
N MET A 78 -22.29 20.68 -0.34
CA MET A 78 -21.68 20.60 -1.66
C MET A 78 -20.78 19.36 -1.75
N PRO A 79 -20.67 18.75 -2.94
CA PRO A 79 -19.72 17.67 -3.15
C PRO A 79 -18.28 18.19 -3.10
N LEU A 80 -17.36 17.30 -2.73
CA LEU A 80 -15.93 17.56 -2.84
C LEU A 80 -15.56 17.81 -4.31
N ALA A 81 -14.68 18.79 -4.55
CA ALA A 81 -14.17 19.01 -5.90
C ALA A 81 -13.39 17.77 -6.39
N PRO A 82 -13.35 17.45 -7.70
CA PRO A 82 -12.69 16.25 -8.21
C PRO A 82 -11.23 16.10 -7.76
N SER A 83 -10.45 17.18 -7.80
CA SER A 83 -9.05 17.17 -7.35
C SER A 83 -8.92 16.99 -5.84
N GLU A 84 -9.86 17.51 -5.05
CA GLU A 84 -9.91 17.33 -3.60
C GLU A 84 -10.27 15.89 -3.24
N LEU A 85 -11.28 15.31 -3.91
CA LEU A 85 -11.65 13.90 -3.76
C LEU A 85 -10.49 12.98 -4.14
N GLN A 86 -9.79 13.24 -5.25
CA GLN A 86 -8.63 12.45 -5.65
C GLN A 86 -7.52 12.48 -4.58
N ASN A 87 -7.16 13.67 -4.08
CA ASN A 87 -6.17 13.80 -3.00
C ASN A 87 -6.63 13.12 -1.70
N TYR A 88 -7.92 13.22 -1.38
CA TYR A 88 -8.52 12.54 -0.24
C TYR A 88 -8.35 11.01 -0.36
N LEU A 89 -8.71 10.44 -1.50
CA LEU A 89 -8.62 9.00 -1.76
C LEU A 89 -7.18 8.48 -1.81
N GLN A 90 -6.23 9.27 -2.33
CA GLN A 90 -4.80 8.93 -2.26
C GLN A 90 -4.32 8.81 -0.81
N LYS A 91 -4.82 9.66 0.09
CA LYS A 91 -4.53 9.53 1.53
C LYS A 91 -5.17 8.27 2.13
N VAL A 92 -6.40 7.94 1.74
CA VAL A 92 -7.05 6.68 2.17
C VAL A 92 -6.21 5.47 1.73
N SER A 93 -5.75 5.43 0.48
CA SER A 93 -4.87 4.35 -0.02
C SER A 93 -3.56 4.26 0.75
N LEU A 94 -2.93 5.40 1.09
CA LEU A 94 -1.73 5.40 1.92
C LEU A 94 -1.99 4.80 3.31
N ILE A 95 -3.12 5.12 3.94
CA ILE A 95 -3.52 4.51 5.22
C ILE A 95 -3.70 3.00 5.05
N ASP A 96 -4.32 2.55 3.96
CA ASP A 96 -4.55 1.13 3.69
C ASP A 96 -3.24 0.33 3.54
N ARG A 97 -2.21 0.93 2.94
CA ARG A 97 -0.86 0.34 2.90
C ARG A 97 -0.26 0.15 4.30
N TYR A 98 -0.40 1.13 5.20
CA TYR A 98 0.05 0.98 6.58
C TYR A 98 -0.78 -0.08 7.33
N ARG A 99 -2.11 -0.13 7.10
CA ARG A 99 -2.98 -1.19 7.67
C ARG A 99 -2.55 -2.58 7.22
N THR A 100 -2.22 -2.74 5.95
CA THR A 100 -1.74 -4.00 5.38
C THR A 100 -0.41 -4.44 6.02
N SER A 101 0.49 -3.51 6.31
CA SER A 101 1.73 -3.79 7.04
C SER A 101 1.46 -4.22 8.49
N ILE A 102 0.54 -3.52 9.17
CA ILE A 102 0.12 -3.82 10.55
C ILE A 102 -0.53 -5.21 10.64
N GLU A 103 -1.31 -5.60 9.63
CA GLU A 103 -1.98 -6.91 9.54
C GLU A 103 -1.02 -8.09 9.64
N LEU A 104 0.27 -7.91 9.34
CA LEU A 104 1.28 -8.96 9.49
C LEU A 104 1.51 -9.35 10.96
N ARG A 105 1.27 -8.44 11.90
CA ARG A 105 1.63 -8.62 13.33
C ARG A 105 0.46 -8.41 14.30
N ALA A 106 -0.62 -7.80 13.84
CA ALA A 106 -1.82 -7.51 14.62
C ALA A 106 -3.07 -7.67 13.74
N ASP A 107 -4.26 -7.48 14.30
CA ASP A 107 -5.49 -7.31 13.52
C ASP A 107 -5.68 -5.82 13.20
N SER A 108 -5.53 -5.46 11.91
CA SER A 108 -5.63 -4.06 11.47
C SER A 108 -7.00 -3.44 11.72
N ARG A 109 -8.06 -4.25 11.81
CA ARG A 109 -9.42 -3.79 12.13
C ARG A 109 -9.49 -3.19 13.53
N ILE A 110 -8.80 -3.80 14.49
CA ILE A 110 -8.73 -3.32 15.87
C ILE A 110 -7.98 -1.99 15.93
N ILE A 111 -6.87 -1.87 15.20
CA ILE A 111 -6.09 -0.61 15.13
C ILE A 111 -6.89 0.51 14.49
N GLN A 112 -7.60 0.23 13.40
CA GLN A 112 -8.51 1.19 12.76
C GLN A 112 -9.61 1.65 13.74
N ALA A 113 -10.22 0.71 14.46
CA ALA A 113 -11.23 0.99 15.46
C ALA A 113 -10.72 1.90 16.59
N CYS A 114 -9.43 1.81 16.94
CA CYS A 114 -8.81 2.69 17.94
C CYS A 114 -8.89 4.16 17.54
N PHE A 115 -8.83 4.47 16.23
CA PHE A 115 -8.85 5.83 15.72
C PHE A 115 -10.19 6.18 15.06
N TRP A 116 -11.22 5.35 15.20
CA TRP A 116 -12.51 5.59 14.55
C TRP A 116 -13.29 6.72 15.22
N GLY A 117 -13.68 7.75 14.47
CA GLY A 117 -14.45 8.89 14.97
C GLY A 117 -13.72 9.83 15.95
N GLN A 118 -12.66 9.40 16.62
CA GLN A 118 -11.90 10.20 17.57
C GLN A 118 -10.40 9.87 17.50
N ASP A 119 -9.55 10.88 17.72
CA ASP A 119 -8.11 10.64 17.91
C ASP A 119 -7.82 10.04 19.30
N MET A 120 -6.73 9.28 19.40
CA MET A 120 -6.25 8.68 20.64
C MET A 120 -4.72 8.60 20.62
N GLY A 121 -4.08 9.01 21.70
CA GLY A 121 -2.63 8.88 21.91
C GLY A 121 -2.27 8.07 23.15
N PRO A 122 -0.97 7.93 23.44
CA PRO A 122 -0.49 7.22 24.63
C PRO A 122 -1.06 7.71 25.95
N GLU A 123 -1.31 9.01 26.09
CA GLU A 123 -1.86 9.59 27.33
C GLU A 123 -3.26 9.05 27.68
N ASP A 124 -4.01 8.59 26.68
CA ASP A 124 -5.33 7.99 26.91
C ASP A 124 -5.22 6.65 27.66
N LEU A 125 -4.09 5.95 27.57
CA LEU A 125 -3.83 4.68 28.27
C LEU A 125 -3.56 4.84 29.77
N ARG A 126 -3.37 6.07 30.26
CA ARG A 126 -3.22 6.35 31.70
C ARG A 126 -4.56 6.41 32.44
N SER A 127 -5.68 6.54 31.73
CA SER A 127 -7.02 6.67 32.33
C SER A 127 -7.86 5.41 32.09
N MET A 128 -8.40 4.84 33.16
CA MET A 128 -9.27 3.67 33.06
C MET A 128 -10.58 4.00 32.31
N ASP A 129 -11.14 5.18 32.53
CA ASP A 129 -12.37 5.62 31.85
C ASP A 129 -12.18 5.72 30.33
N ARG A 130 -11.00 6.20 29.90
CA ARG A 130 -10.65 6.28 28.48
C ARG A 130 -10.44 4.90 27.86
N ILE A 131 -9.89 3.95 28.61
CA ILE A 131 -9.77 2.55 28.17
C ILE A 131 -11.14 1.89 28.04
N GLU A 132 -12.05 2.12 28.99
CA GLU A 132 -13.42 1.62 28.88
C GLU A 132 -14.17 2.25 27.69
N ALA A 133 -13.96 3.54 27.42
CA ALA A 133 -14.47 4.18 26.22
C ALA A 133 -13.87 3.59 24.94
N LEU A 134 -12.57 3.27 24.93
CA LEU A 134 -11.89 2.60 23.82
C LEU A 134 -12.47 1.21 23.56
N LYS A 135 -12.70 0.39 24.59
CA LYS A 135 -13.34 -0.94 24.43
C LYS A 135 -14.70 -0.82 23.77
N LYS A 136 -15.56 0.09 24.27
CA LYS A 136 -16.89 0.35 23.70
C LYS A 136 -16.80 0.77 22.23
N ARG A 137 -15.83 1.64 21.91
CA ARG A 137 -15.59 2.07 20.53
C ARG A 137 -15.17 0.91 19.63
N ILE A 138 -14.24 0.06 20.07
CA ILE A 138 -13.79 -1.10 19.31
C ILE A 138 -14.95 -2.08 19.07
N THR A 139 -15.70 -2.43 20.12
CA THR A 139 -16.88 -3.32 19.99
C THR A 139 -17.90 -2.75 19.01
N LYS A 140 -18.25 -1.46 19.13
CA LYS A 140 -19.22 -0.81 18.24
C LYS A 140 -18.74 -0.83 16.79
N TYR A 141 -17.48 -0.46 16.55
CA TYR A 141 -16.90 -0.44 15.22
C TYR A 141 -16.91 -1.85 14.59
N MET A 142 -16.51 -2.87 15.34
CA MET A 142 -16.50 -4.25 14.87
C MET A 142 -17.90 -4.72 14.49
N ALA A 143 -18.91 -4.46 15.33
CA ALA A 143 -20.29 -4.82 15.03
C ALA A 143 -20.85 -4.10 13.78
N GLU A 144 -20.47 -2.84 13.55
CA GLU A 144 -21.00 -2.00 12.48
C GLU A 144 -20.36 -2.26 11.11
N PHE A 145 -19.05 -2.50 11.07
CA PHE A 145 -18.26 -2.64 9.83
C PHE A 145 -17.81 -4.08 9.56
N HIS A 146 -17.87 -4.96 10.57
CA HIS A 146 -17.50 -6.37 10.46
C HIS A 146 -18.52 -7.26 11.17
N PRO A 147 -19.80 -7.24 10.76
CA PRO A 147 -20.90 -7.93 11.46
C PRO A 147 -20.72 -9.46 11.53
N ASP A 148 -19.96 -10.04 10.60
CA ASP A 148 -19.64 -11.48 10.59
C ASP A 148 -18.54 -11.86 11.60
N ALA A 149 -17.89 -10.88 12.24
CA ALA A 149 -16.86 -11.13 13.24
C ALA A 149 -17.47 -11.35 14.62
N GLU A 150 -16.92 -12.31 15.36
CA GLU A 150 -17.23 -12.47 16.79
C GLU A 150 -16.81 -11.21 17.56
N GLU A 151 -17.56 -10.91 18.64
CA GLU A 151 -17.23 -9.77 19.50
C GLU A 151 -15.84 -9.97 20.13
N PRO A 152 -14.94 -8.97 20.03
CA PRO A 152 -13.60 -9.09 20.60
C PRO A 152 -13.64 -9.14 22.13
N THR A 153 -12.70 -9.87 22.72
CA THR A 153 -12.50 -9.90 24.18
C THR A 153 -11.34 -9.01 24.60
N TYR A 154 -11.40 -8.52 25.84
CA TYR A 154 -10.49 -7.48 26.33
C TYR A 154 -9.81 -7.88 27.63
N GLU A 155 -8.50 -7.72 27.69
CA GLU A 155 -7.69 -7.83 28.90
C GLU A 155 -6.92 -6.51 29.10
N VAL A 156 -7.05 -5.90 30.28
CA VAL A 156 -6.30 -4.69 30.65
C VAL A 156 -5.16 -5.10 31.55
N VAL A 157 -3.92 -4.83 31.12
CA VAL A 157 -2.71 -5.17 31.86
C VAL A 157 -1.96 -3.89 32.21
N ARG A 158 -1.31 -3.84 33.37
CA ARG A 158 -0.44 -2.72 33.73
C ARG A 158 0.86 -2.78 32.93
N ASP A 159 1.26 -1.64 32.40
CA ASP A 159 2.52 -1.44 31.70
C ASP A 159 3.44 -0.63 32.62
N GLU A 160 4.36 -1.31 33.32
CA GLU A 160 5.25 -0.70 34.32
C GLU A 160 6.29 0.22 33.68
N GLU A 161 6.69 -0.03 32.43
CA GLU A 161 7.71 0.75 31.71
C GLU A 161 7.23 2.18 31.43
N TYR A 162 5.94 2.33 31.07
CA TYR A 162 5.35 3.61 30.67
C TYR A 162 4.48 4.26 31.75
N ASP A 163 4.37 3.63 32.93
CA ASP A 163 3.38 3.96 33.97
C ASP A 163 1.97 4.19 33.37
N ALA A 164 1.57 3.22 32.55
CA ALA A 164 0.32 3.22 31.80
C ALA A 164 -0.33 1.84 31.85
N ARG A 165 -1.42 1.65 31.10
CA ARG A 165 -2.06 0.36 30.91
C ARG A 165 -1.94 -0.03 29.43
N MET A 166 -1.86 -1.33 29.16
CA MET A 166 -2.01 -1.87 27.82
C MET A 166 -3.34 -2.60 27.71
N LEU A 167 -4.02 -2.42 26.58
CA LEU A 167 -5.25 -3.13 26.25
C LEU A 167 -4.92 -4.24 25.26
N ARG A 168 -5.07 -5.50 25.69
CA ARG A 168 -5.00 -6.66 24.81
C ARG A 168 -6.40 -6.97 24.31
N VAL A 169 -6.53 -7.03 22.99
CA VAL A 169 -7.77 -7.30 22.30
C VAL A 169 -7.62 -8.60 21.55
N THR A 170 -8.42 -9.60 21.90
CA THR A 170 -8.46 -10.88 21.18
C THR A 170 -9.61 -10.83 20.21
N SER A 171 -9.32 -10.94 18.92
CA SER A 171 -10.30 -10.98 17.84
C SER A 171 -10.10 -12.24 16.99
N ARG A 172 -11.19 -12.78 16.43
CA ARG A 172 -11.12 -13.89 15.49
C ARG A 172 -11.07 -13.38 14.05
N LYS A 173 -10.17 -13.93 13.24
CA LYS A 173 -10.06 -13.64 11.82
C LYS A 173 -9.69 -14.91 11.07
N HIS A 174 -10.45 -15.25 10.03
CA HIS A 174 -10.25 -16.47 9.23
C HIS A 174 -10.13 -17.75 10.10
N GLY A 175 -10.94 -17.86 11.16
CA GLY A 175 -10.93 -18.99 12.08
C GLY A 175 -9.75 -19.06 13.05
N GLN A 176 -8.87 -18.05 13.06
CA GLN A 176 -7.74 -17.97 13.98
C GLN A 176 -7.91 -16.80 14.95
N ASP A 177 -7.57 -17.03 16.20
CA ASP A 177 -7.55 -15.97 17.21
C ASP A 177 -6.27 -15.13 17.05
N ARG A 178 -6.43 -13.82 17.05
CA ARG A 178 -5.34 -12.84 16.97
C ARG A 178 -5.40 -11.94 18.18
N VAL A 179 -4.27 -11.78 18.85
CA VAL A 179 -4.13 -10.88 19.99
C VAL A 179 -3.45 -9.59 19.52
N THR A 180 -4.18 -8.49 19.59
CA THR A 180 -3.67 -7.15 19.31
C THR A 180 -3.43 -6.41 20.61
N THR A 181 -2.18 -6.03 20.88
CA THR A 181 -1.82 -5.31 22.11
C THR A 181 -1.68 -3.81 21.82
N ILE A 182 -2.56 -3.01 22.40
CA ILE A 182 -2.54 -1.55 22.34
C ILE A 182 -1.80 -1.05 23.58
N SER A 183 -0.51 -0.77 23.44
CA SER A 183 0.35 -0.19 24.48
C SER A 183 0.91 1.16 24.04
N THR A 184 1.54 1.89 24.97
CA THR A 184 2.22 3.16 24.65
C THR A 184 3.27 2.96 23.56
N ALA A 185 4.14 1.96 23.71
CA ALA A 185 5.16 1.62 22.71
C ALA A 185 4.54 1.29 21.34
N TYR A 186 3.39 0.58 21.32
CA TYR A 186 2.72 0.23 20.08
C TYR A 186 2.13 1.47 19.37
N LEU A 187 1.49 2.37 20.11
CA LEU A 187 0.93 3.62 19.56
C LEU A 187 1.98 4.59 19.02
N LEU A 188 3.24 4.46 19.47
CA LEU A 188 4.38 5.25 19.00
C LEU A 188 5.07 4.67 17.78
N ARG A 189 4.71 3.46 17.33
CA ARG A 189 5.29 2.88 16.11
C ARG A 189 5.00 3.74 14.89
N PRO A 190 5.98 3.92 13.96
CA PRO A 190 5.81 4.78 12.80
C PRO A 190 4.52 4.49 12.01
N GLU A 191 4.27 3.22 11.67
CA GLU A 191 3.09 2.79 10.93
C GLU A 191 1.76 3.15 11.63
N VAL A 192 1.69 2.99 12.96
CA VAL A 192 0.49 3.31 13.76
C VAL A 192 0.29 4.82 13.85
N VAL A 193 1.38 5.58 14.02
CA VAL A 193 1.35 7.05 14.01
C VAL A 193 0.86 7.58 12.67
N GLN A 194 1.27 6.96 11.54
CA GLN A 194 0.80 7.35 10.21
C GLN A 194 -0.69 7.06 10.04
N VAL A 195 -1.18 5.90 10.47
CA VAL A 195 -2.63 5.58 10.44
C VAL A 195 -3.43 6.59 11.28
N ARG A 196 -2.98 6.87 12.50
CA ARG A 196 -3.61 7.85 13.40
C ARG A 196 -3.70 9.23 12.78
N ARG A 197 -2.58 9.75 12.28
CA ARG A 197 -2.50 11.06 11.62
C ARG A 197 -3.37 11.08 10.36
N GLY A 198 -3.33 10.02 9.57
CA GLY A 198 -4.15 9.85 8.38
C GLY A 198 -5.64 10.01 8.70
N TYR A 199 -6.19 9.24 9.63
CA TYR A 199 -7.60 9.38 10.02
C TYR A 199 -7.93 10.76 10.60
N ALA A 200 -7.01 11.36 11.36
CA ALA A 200 -7.21 12.71 11.89
C ALA A 200 -7.28 13.77 10.77
N GLU A 201 -6.49 13.62 9.70
CA GLU A 201 -6.55 14.49 8.52
C GLU A 201 -7.80 14.23 7.69
N LEU A 202 -8.16 12.97 7.44
CA LEU A 202 -9.36 12.64 6.67
C LEU A 202 -10.61 13.26 7.31
N ARG A 203 -10.76 13.14 8.64
CA ARG A 203 -11.88 13.76 9.39
C ARG A 203 -12.01 15.27 9.20
N LYS A 204 -10.89 15.97 9.00
CA LYS A 204 -10.89 17.43 8.81
C LYS A 204 -11.42 17.83 7.43
N VAL A 205 -11.20 16.97 6.43
CA VAL A 205 -11.62 17.21 5.05
C VAL A 205 -13.07 16.78 4.86
N ALA A 206 -13.39 15.54 5.26
CA ALA A 206 -14.70 14.95 5.03
C ALA A 206 -15.11 14.08 6.21
N ALA A 207 -16.23 14.44 6.84
CA ALA A 207 -16.88 13.57 7.81
C ALA A 207 -17.67 12.47 7.09
N TRP A 208 -17.61 11.26 7.63
CA TRP A 208 -18.38 10.11 7.18
C TRP A 208 -19.66 9.93 8.02
N PRO A 209 -20.72 9.30 7.48
CA PRO A 209 -20.85 8.68 6.15
C PRO A 209 -20.92 9.71 5.00
N TYR A 210 -20.79 9.25 3.75
CA TYR A 210 -20.88 10.08 2.54
C TYR A 210 -22.14 9.75 1.76
N ALA A 211 -22.79 10.77 1.20
CA ALA A 211 -23.75 10.58 0.12
C ALA A 211 -22.98 10.57 -1.20
N VAL A 212 -22.98 9.43 -1.89
CA VAL A 212 -22.28 9.23 -3.15
C VAL A 212 -23.30 9.10 -4.27
N THR A 213 -23.26 10.06 -5.21
CA THR A 213 -24.13 10.11 -6.37
C THR A 213 -23.36 9.74 -7.63
N GLU A 214 -23.83 8.70 -8.32
CA GLU A 214 -23.35 8.27 -9.63
C GLU A 214 -24.54 8.25 -10.59
N GLY A 215 -24.56 9.19 -11.55
CA GLY A 215 -25.70 9.40 -12.45
C GLY A 215 -26.95 9.80 -11.67
N GLU A 216 -27.98 8.95 -11.72
CA GLU A 216 -29.26 9.15 -10.99
C GLU A 216 -29.31 8.42 -9.65
N SER A 217 -28.33 7.55 -9.36
CA SER A 217 -28.32 6.74 -8.14
C SER A 217 -27.52 7.42 -7.04
N THR A 218 -28.15 7.62 -5.88
CA THR A 218 -27.47 8.07 -4.66
C THR A 218 -27.42 6.93 -3.66
N THR A 219 -26.24 6.70 -3.08
CA THR A 219 -25.99 5.65 -2.10
C THR A 219 -25.21 6.21 -0.92
N GLU A 220 -25.52 5.74 0.28
CA GLU A 220 -24.72 6.05 1.46
C GLU A 220 -23.49 5.14 1.51
N VAL A 221 -22.33 5.73 1.77
CA VAL A 221 -21.05 5.02 1.96
C VAL A 221 -20.53 5.34 3.35
N ARG A 222 -20.22 4.33 4.16
CA ARG A 222 -20.07 4.50 5.61
C ARG A 222 -18.62 4.72 6.07
N SER A 223 -17.64 4.38 5.24
CA SER A 223 -16.22 4.54 5.58
C SER A 223 -15.37 5.08 4.43
N PRO A 224 -14.23 5.75 4.72
CA PRO A 224 -13.28 6.15 3.69
C PRO A 224 -12.80 4.98 2.83
N GLU A 225 -12.64 3.79 3.43
CA GLU A 225 -12.18 2.58 2.74
C GLU A 225 -13.23 2.07 1.75
N GLU A 226 -14.50 2.02 2.15
CA GLU A 226 -15.61 1.66 1.27
C GLU A 226 -15.75 2.66 0.10
N LEU A 227 -15.49 3.95 0.36
CA LEU A 227 -15.46 4.98 -0.68
C LEU A 227 -14.32 4.74 -1.67
N LEU A 228 -13.12 4.44 -1.19
CA LEU A 228 -11.98 4.10 -2.03
C LEU A 228 -12.28 2.87 -2.89
N GLU A 229 -12.79 1.79 -2.29
CA GLU A 229 -13.18 0.57 -3.01
C GLU A 229 -14.21 0.86 -4.11
N LYS A 230 -15.25 1.64 -3.78
CA LYS A 230 -16.29 2.02 -4.74
C LYS A 230 -15.74 2.83 -5.91
N VAL A 231 -14.90 3.83 -5.65
CA VAL A 231 -14.30 4.68 -6.68
C VAL A 231 -13.32 3.88 -7.54
N MET A 232 -12.51 3.02 -6.93
CA MET A 232 -11.57 2.14 -7.67
C MET A 232 -12.32 1.14 -8.56
N ALA A 233 -13.39 0.51 -8.04
CA ALA A 233 -14.22 -0.42 -8.82
C ALA A 233 -14.90 0.29 -10.01
N LYS A 234 -15.38 1.52 -9.81
CA LYS A 234 -15.90 2.34 -10.90
C LYS A 234 -14.82 2.67 -11.93
N GLY A 235 -13.63 3.08 -11.47
CA GLY A 235 -12.48 3.34 -12.34
C GLY A 235 -12.09 2.14 -13.19
N GLN A 236 -12.22 0.93 -12.64
CA GLN A 236 -11.92 -0.34 -13.32
C GLN A 236 -13.01 -0.77 -14.31
N LYS A 237 -14.25 -0.29 -14.15
CA LYS A 237 -15.40 -0.73 -14.97
C LYS A 237 -15.19 -0.41 -16.45
N GLY A 238 -15.29 -1.44 -17.28
CA GLY A 238 -15.13 -1.32 -18.74
C GLY A 238 -13.67 -1.19 -19.21
N LEU A 239 -12.69 -1.38 -18.32
CA LEU A 239 -11.29 -1.50 -18.69
C LEU A 239 -10.93 -2.94 -19.04
N SER A 240 -10.16 -3.11 -20.11
CA SER A 240 -9.35 -4.32 -20.31
C SER A 240 -7.92 -4.01 -19.88
N MET A 241 -7.40 -4.80 -18.95
CA MET A 241 -6.05 -4.64 -18.41
C MET A 241 -5.21 -5.88 -18.74
N GLN A 242 -4.02 -5.64 -19.28
CA GLN A 242 -2.99 -6.65 -19.48
C GLN A 242 -1.77 -6.25 -18.65
N ARG A 243 -1.28 -7.15 -17.81
CA ARG A 243 -0.02 -6.98 -17.09
C ARG A 243 1.09 -7.66 -17.89
N TYR A 244 2.19 -6.96 -18.14
CA TYR A 244 3.36 -7.53 -18.78
C TYR A 244 4.24 -8.21 -17.74
N LYS A 245 4.51 -9.51 -17.91
CA LYS A 245 5.46 -10.25 -17.06
C LYS A 245 6.87 -10.27 -17.66
N GLY A 246 6.95 -10.25 -18.98
CA GLY A 246 8.20 -10.19 -19.73
C GLY A 246 8.04 -9.40 -21.02
N LEU A 247 9.16 -8.95 -21.56
CA LEU A 247 9.30 -8.19 -22.80
C LEU A 247 8.78 -9.00 -24.01
N GLY A 248 8.87 -10.33 -23.95
CA GLY A 248 8.38 -11.24 -24.98
C GLY A 248 6.85 -11.27 -25.13
N GLU A 249 6.11 -10.74 -24.14
CA GLU A 249 4.64 -10.60 -24.24
C GLU A 249 4.23 -9.38 -25.08
N MET A 250 5.17 -8.51 -25.43
CA MET A 250 4.95 -7.34 -26.27
C MET A 250 5.23 -7.67 -27.73
N ASN A 251 4.34 -7.24 -28.62
CA ASN A 251 4.63 -7.27 -30.05
C ASN A 251 5.76 -6.26 -30.39
N PRO A 252 6.55 -6.47 -31.46
CA PRO A 252 7.70 -5.61 -31.78
C PRO A 252 7.38 -4.11 -31.86
N GLY A 253 6.21 -3.75 -32.42
CA GLY A 253 5.76 -2.35 -32.46
C GLY A 253 5.51 -1.76 -31.07
N GLN A 254 4.89 -2.53 -30.17
CA GLN A 254 4.65 -2.10 -28.78
C GLN A 254 5.96 -1.92 -28.03
N LEU A 255 6.90 -2.86 -28.20
CA LEU A 255 8.22 -2.76 -27.58
C LEU A 255 8.98 -1.51 -28.04
N TRP A 256 8.90 -1.20 -29.35
CA TRP A 256 9.47 0.01 -29.90
C TRP A 256 8.85 1.27 -29.28
N GLU A 257 7.53 1.42 -29.39
CA GLU A 257 6.78 2.60 -28.93
C GLU A 257 6.95 2.86 -27.43
N THR A 258 7.04 1.81 -26.62
CA THR A 258 7.06 1.95 -25.16
C THR A 258 8.47 2.04 -24.58
N THR A 259 9.43 1.32 -25.15
CA THR A 259 10.69 1.02 -24.47
C THR A 259 11.93 1.45 -25.27
N MET A 260 11.83 1.56 -26.60
CA MET A 260 12.99 1.89 -27.45
C MET A 260 12.95 3.28 -28.07
N ASP A 261 11.76 3.83 -28.33
CA ASP A 261 11.56 5.15 -28.91
C ASP A 261 12.24 6.23 -28.04
N PRO A 262 13.25 6.97 -28.56
CA PRO A 262 13.92 8.03 -27.83
C PRO A 262 13.01 9.10 -27.23
N ALA A 263 11.83 9.33 -27.82
CA ALA A 263 10.87 10.32 -27.33
C ALA A 263 10.01 9.82 -26.16
N ALA A 264 9.75 8.51 -26.08
CA ALA A 264 8.83 7.91 -25.10
C ALA A 264 9.54 7.08 -24.02
N ARG A 265 10.72 6.53 -24.33
CA ARG A 265 11.44 5.60 -23.45
C ARG A 265 11.82 6.25 -22.14
N THR A 266 11.75 5.46 -21.08
CA THR A 266 12.29 5.81 -19.77
C THR A 266 13.50 4.95 -19.47
N LEU A 267 14.61 5.59 -19.13
CA LEU A 267 15.86 4.94 -18.80
C LEU A 267 16.28 5.34 -17.39
N LEU A 268 16.66 4.37 -16.57
CA LEU A 268 17.28 4.59 -15.28
C LEU A 268 18.80 4.59 -15.48
N LYS A 269 19.46 5.70 -15.13
CA LYS A 269 20.92 5.79 -15.15
C LYS A 269 21.50 5.05 -13.96
N VAL A 270 22.47 4.18 -14.19
CA VAL A 270 23.13 3.41 -13.14
C VAL A 270 24.21 4.26 -12.47
N THR A 271 24.22 4.29 -11.14
CA THR A 271 25.24 4.95 -10.32
C THR A 271 26.23 3.94 -9.75
N ILE A 272 27.34 4.41 -9.17
CA ILE A 272 28.35 3.51 -8.55
C ILE A 272 27.75 2.87 -7.30
N GLU A 273 26.98 3.65 -6.54
CA GLU A 273 26.28 3.22 -5.33
C GLU A 273 25.35 2.04 -5.62
N ASP A 274 24.53 2.13 -6.68
CA ASP A 274 23.62 1.04 -7.10
C ASP A 274 24.36 -0.27 -7.36
N VAL A 275 25.58 -0.17 -7.89
CA VAL A 275 26.36 -1.32 -8.33
C VAL A 275 27.13 -1.95 -7.17
N VAL A 276 27.59 -1.15 -6.20
CA VAL A 276 28.15 -1.66 -4.94
C VAL A 276 27.09 -2.46 -4.18
N GLU A 277 25.86 -1.97 -4.11
CA GLU A 277 24.74 -2.70 -3.51
C GLU A 277 24.43 -4.01 -4.27
N ALA A 278 24.42 -3.95 -5.61
CA ALA A 278 24.21 -5.13 -6.44
C ALA A 278 25.31 -6.21 -6.27
N ASP A 279 26.58 -5.82 -6.18
CA ASP A 279 27.69 -6.75 -5.93
C ASP A 279 27.59 -7.40 -4.55
N ALA A 280 27.25 -6.62 -3.52
CA ALA A 280 27.02 -7.14 -2.18
C ALA A 280 25.87 -8.16 -2.15
N MET A 281 24.74 -7.86 -2.81
CA MET A 281 23.63 -8.81 -2.98
C MET A 281 24.06 -10.06 -3.74
N PHE A 282 24.87 -9.92 -4.79
CA PHE A 282 25.37 -11.05 -5.56
C PHE A 282 26.24 -11.98 -4.70
N VAL A 283 27.18 -11.43 -3.93
CA VAL A 283 28.02 -12.22 -3.01
C VAL A 283 27.18 -12.89 -1.93
N LEU A 284 26.17 -12.21 -1.38
CA LEU A 284 25.26 -12.77 -0.38
C LEU A 284 24.45 -13.95 -0.93
N LEU A 285 23.90 -13.81 -2.14
CA LEU A 285 22.99 -14.81 -2.73
C LEU A 285 23.71 -15.94 -3.47
N MET A 286 24.88 -15.68 -4.04
CA MET A 286 25.61 -16.61 -4.91
C MET A 286 26.97 -17.03 -4.34
N GLY A 287 27.41 -16.46 -3.22
CA GLY A 287 28.65 -16.85 -2.54
C GLY A 287 28.53 -18.14 -1.74
N ASP A 288 29.66 -18.72 -1.34
CA ASP A 288 29.72 -20.07 -0.74
C ASP A 288 29.10 -20.16 0.67
N ALA A 289 28.87 -19.03 1.33
CA ALA A 289 28.35 -18.97 2.68
C ALA A 289 26.82 -19.23 2.71
N VAL A 290 26.44 -20.40 3.25
CA VAL A 290 25.05 -20.85 3.31
C VAL A 290 24.20 -20.09 4.33
N GLU A 291 24.75 -19.82 5.53
CA GLU A 291 23.97 -19.24 6.63
C GLU A 291 23.50 -17.80 6.36
N PRO A 292 24.35 -16.88 5.86
CA PRO A 292 23.92 -15.52 5.53
C PRO A 292 22.82 -15.50 4.46
N ARG A 293 22.93 -16.38 3.46
CA ARG A 293 21.90 -16.56 2.43
C ARG A 293 20.58 -17.03 3.04
N ARG A 294 20.63 -18.00 3.95
CA ARG A 294 19.46 -18.58 4.61
C ARG A 294 18.74 -17.55 5.48
N GLU A 295 19.48 -16.76 6.26
CA GLU A 295 18.91 -15.67 7.05
C GLU A 295 18.25 -14.62 6.17
N PHE A 296 18.91 -14.21 5.08
CA PHE A 296 18.34 -13.25 4.14
C PHE A 296 17.03 -13.74 3.52
N ILE A 297 16.98 -14.99 3.06
CA ILE A 297 15.76 -15.59 2.50
C ILE A 297 14.66 -15.62 3.57
N ASN A 298 14.94 -16.07 4.79
CA ASN A 298 13.92 -16.15 5.85
C ASN A 298 13.37 -14.77 6.25
N GLN A 299 14.24 -13.75 6.33
CA GLN A 299 13.82 -12.38 6.66
C GLN A 299 12.98 -11.74 5.55
N ASN A 300 13.26 -12.07 4.28
CA ASN A 300 12.61 -11.45 3.12
C ASN A 300 11.50 -12.31 2.49
N ALA A 301 11.33 -13.57 2.92
CA ALA A 301 10.32 -14.49 2.40
C ALA A 301 8.89 -13.93 2.48
N HIS A 302 8.60 -13.08 3.47
CA HIS A 302 7.28 -12.47 3.65
C HIS A 302 7.05 -11.22 2.80
N THR A 303 8.13 -10.62 2.26
CA THR A 303 8.09 -9.42 1.41
C THR A 303 7.71 -9.77 -0.03
N VAL A 304 7.96 -11.01 -0.44
CA VAL A 304 7.64 -11.54 -1.75
C VAL A 304 6.17 -11.98 -1.78
N ARG A 305 5.26 -11.04 -2.07
CA ARG A 305 3.82 -11.32 -2.20
C ARG A 305 3.37 -11.68 -3.61
N ASN A 306 4.15 -11.37 -4.64
CA ASN A 306 3.74 -11.51 -6.04
C ASN A 306 4.83 -12.19 -6.89
N LEU A 307 5.18 -13.45 -6.58
CA LEU A 307 5.92 -14.28 -7.54
C LEU A 307 5.03 -15.23 -8.32
N ASP A 308 3.91 -15.67 -7.75
CA ASP A 308 2.93 -16.50 -8.46
C ASP A 308 1.54 -16.29 -7.85
N ILE A 309 0.65 -15.64 -8.61
CA ILE A 309 -0.81 -15.85 -8.80
C ILE A 309 -1.29 -14.76 -9.78
#